data_AF-A0A7X7WG54-F1
#
_entry.id   AF-A0A7X7WG54-F1
#
_cell.length_a   1.000
_cell.length_b   1.000
_cell.length_c   1.000
_cell.angle_alpha   90.00
_cell.angle_beta   90.00
_cell.angle_gamma   90.00
#
_symmetry.space_group_name_H-M   'P 1'
#
loop_
_entity.id
_entity.type
_entity.pdbx_description
1 polymer ?
#
loop_
_entity_poly.entity_id
_entity_poly.type
_entity_poly.pdbx_seq_one_letter_code
_entity_poly.pdbx_strand_id
1 'polypeptide(L)'
;MNCAKYRERFDDYIRGFLTVEDSLQIKSHLEHCSACNKEYESLAALFRVLDKGSDLSVKPGELADFMPEIWSKIEATKKPKFSKLGRLVPIISTVAVLAVMFFRPGLQSFWVTERNGDYGRTAAVYDSTQYNQKTYLGLLRSLFADENAQMLEIAERELDTGLGVIFSGSFINELDNFTDEGLEAINQKLSELRGTEG
;
A
#
# COMPACT_ATOMS: atom_id res chain seq x y z
N MET A 1 27.57 -15.59 3.82
CA MET A 1 26.46 -14.76 4.34
C MET A 1 26.05 -13.78 3.26
N ASN A 2 24.75 -13.60 3.02
CA ASN A 2 24.24 -12.72 1.97
C ASN A 2 24.04 -11.30 2.53
N CYS A 3 25.04 -10.43 2.40
CA CYS A 3 25.01 -9.06 2.94
C CYS A 3 23.87 -8.21 2.35
N ALA A 4 23.49 -8.43 1.09
CA ALA A 4 22.44 -7.66 0.44
C ALA A 4 21.10 -7.78 1.18
N LYS A 5 20.73 -9.00 1.60
CA LYS A 5 19.50 -9.26 2.36
C LYS A 5 19.43 -8.45 3.67
N TYR A 6 20.56 -8.27 4.34
CA TYR A 6 20.59 -7.53 5.61
C TYR A 6 20.57 -6.01 5.39
N ARG A 7 21.25 -5.53 4.34
CA ARG A 7 21.28 -4.10 3.99
C ARG A 7 19.90 -3.52 3.72
N GLU A 8 19.07 -4.25 2.99
CA GLU A 8 17.69 -3.84 2.68
C GLU A 8 16.83 -3.65 3.94
N ARG A 9 17.22 -4.24 5.07
CA ARG A 9 16.47 -4.21 6.34
C ARG A 9 17.08 -3.26 7.38
N PHE A 10 18.14 -2.51 7.05
CA PHE A 10 18.75 -1.59 8.01
C PHE A 10 17.85 -0.44 8.41
N ASP A 11 17.03 0.09 7.49
CA ASP A 11 16.07 1.17 7.80
C ASP A 11 15.07 0.71 8.88
N ASP A 12 14.41 -0.42 8.63
CA ASP A 12 13.46 -1.03 9.57
C ASP A 12 14.11 -1.36 10.92
N TYR A 13 15.35 -1.86 10.90
CA TYR A 13 16.10 -2.16 12.11
C TYR A 13 16.43 -0.91 12.93
N ILE A 14 16.83 0.19 12.28
CA ILE A 14 17.13 1.47 12.95
C ILE A 14 15.85 2.06 13.57
N ARG A 15 14.72 1.93 12.89
CA ARG A 15 13.41 2.43 13.35
C ARG A 15 12.70 1.51 14.34
N GLY A 16 13.17 0.28 14.52
CA GLY A 16 12.57 -0.69 15.43
C GLY A 16 11.31 -1.38 14.89
N PHE A 17 11.12 -1.43 13.57
CA PHE A 17 9.95 -2.06 12.93
C PHE A 17 10.11 -3.57 12.70
N LEU A 18 11.29 -4.12 12.94
CA LEU A 18 11.54 -5.54 12.77
C LEU A 18 11.04 -6.37 13.95
N THR A 19 10.68 -7.62 13.64
CA THR A 19 10.42 -8.62 14.68
C THR A 19 11.65 -8.87 15.54
N VAL A 20 11.45 -9.44 16.74
CA VAL A 20 12.57 -9.78 17.65
C VAL A 20 13.55 -10.76 17.00
N GLU A 21 13.03 -11.74 16.27
CA GLU A 21 13.83 -12.74 15.56
C GLU A 21 14.68 -12.10 14.45
N ASP A 22 14.07 -11.27 13.60
CA ASP A 22 14.81 -10.58 12.52
C ASP A 22 15.87 -9.62 13.09
N SER A 23 15.55 -8.95 14.20
CA SER A 23 16.47 -8.06 14.91
C SER A 23 17.69 -8.82 15.45
N LEU A 24 17.50 -10.03 16.00
CA LEU A 24 18.59 -10.89 16.45
C LEU A 24 19.46 -11.36 15.28
N GLN A 25 18.87 -11.69 14.14
CA GLN A 25 19.61 -12.10 12.94
C GLN A 25 20.47 -10.96 12.37
N ILE A 26 19.94 -9.74 12.32
CA ILE A 26 20.72 -8.56 11.91
C ILE A 26 21.83 -8.28 12.90
N LYS A 27 21.54 -8.29 14.21
CA LYS A 27 22.55 -8.09 15.24
C LYS A 27 23.70 -9.09 15.13
N SER A 28 23.36 -10.37 15.00
CA SER A 28 24.34 -11.44 14.79
C SER A 28 25.17 -11.19 13.51
N HIS A 29 24.54 -10.73 12.41
CA HIS A 29 25.29 -10.40 11.20
C HIS A 29 26.24 -9.22 11.39
N LEU A 30 25.83 -8.15 12.07
CA LEU A 30 26.65 -6.96 12.34
C LEU A 30 27.87 -7.30 13.21
N GLU A 31 27.73 -8.25 14.16
CA GLU A 31 28.85 -8.75 14.99
C GLU A 31 29.93 -9.47 14.17
N HIS A 32 29.56 -10.10 13.05
CA HIS A 32 30.46 -10.92 12.23
C HIS A 32 30.90 -10.23 10.94
N CYS A 33 30.23 -9.16 10.49
CA CYS A 33 30.47 -8.50 9.22
C CYS A 33 30.83 -7.02 9.40
N SER A 34 32.13 -6.72 9.46
CA SER A 34 32.64 -5.36 9.66
C SER A 34 32.23 -4.37 8.56
N ALA A 35 32.05 -4.83 7.33
CA ALA A 35 31.60 -3.99 6.22
C ALA A 35 30.15 -3.51 6.43
N CYS A 36 29.27 -4.44 6.79
CA CYS A 36 27.87 -4.13 7.10
C CYS A 36 27.74 -3.28 8.37
N ASN A 37 28.59 -3.51 9.38
CA ASN A 37 28.59 -2.68 10.59
C ASN A 37 28.92 -1.21 10.30
N LYS A 38 29.94 -0.94 9.46
CA LYS A 38 30.27 0.43 9.06
C LYS A 38 29.13 1.13 8.32
N GLU A 39 28.45 0.41 7.44
CA GLU A 39 27.32 0.92 6.68
C GLU A 39 26.11 1.21 7.58
N TYR A 40 25.81 0.30 8.50
CA TYR A 40 24.80 0.49 9.54
C TYR A 40 25.11 1.71 10.41
N GLU A 41 26.35 1.86 10.90
CA GLU A 41 26.74 3.02 11.72
C GLU A 41 26.59 4.35 10.95
N SER A 42 26.93 4.37 9.66
CA SER A 42 26.73 5.54 8.80
C SER A 42 25.25 5.90 8.64
N LEU A 43 24.39 4.91 8.40
CA LEU A 43 22.94 5.12 8.29
C LEU A 43 22.34 5.57 9.63
N ALA A 44 22.69 4.90 10.73
CA ALA A 44 22.23 5.26 12.06
C ALA A 44 22.67 6.69 12.47
N ALA A 45 23.86 7.12 12.07
CA ALA A 45 24.32 8.49 12.28
C ALA A 45 23.45 9.51 11.51
N LEU A 46 23.08 9.20 10.27
CA LEU A 46 22.18 10.04 9.47
C LEU A 46 20.80 10.18 10.16
N PHE A 47 20.22 9.07 10.61
CA PHE A 47 18.94 9.09 11.33
C PHE A 47 18.99 9.93 12.61
N ARG A 48 20.07 9.82 13.39
CA ARG A 48 20.26 10.67 14.59
C ARG A 48 20.31 12.16 14.26
N VAL A 49 20.82 12.55 13.09
CA VAL A 49 20.82 13.96 12.65
C VAL A 49 19.41 14.39 12.28
N LEU A 50 18.67 13.55 11.57
CA LEU A 50 17.28 13.82 11.19
C LEU A 50 16.35 13.92 12.42
N ASP A 51 16.48 13.00 13.38
CA ASP A 51 15.67 12.99 14.61
C ASP A 51 15.96 14.21 15.50
N LYS A 52 17.20 14.72 15.48
CA LYS A 52 17.53 15.98 16.16
C LYS A 52 16.95 17.21 15.44
N GLY A 53 16.72 17.11 14.14
CA GLY A 53 16.09 18.15 13.34
C GLY A 53 14.58 18.24 13.55
N SER A 54 13.92 17.16 13.98
CA SER A 54 12.46 17.14 14.19
C SER A 54 11.97 17.88 15.45
N ASP A 55 12.87 18.35 16.32
CA ASP A 55 12.53 19.28 17.41
C ASP A 55 12.22 20.70 16.94
N LEU A 56 12.24 20.92 15.61
CA LEU A 56 11.60 22.09 14.99
C LEU A 56 10.08 21.97 15.17
N SER A 57 9.62 22.39 16.35
CA SER A 57 8.21 22.66 16.61
C SER A 57 7.75 23.74 15.64
N VAL A 58 7.20 23.31 14.50
CA VAL A 58 6.49 24.19 13.59
C VAL A 58 5.27 24.67 14.35
N LYS A 59 5.19 25.98 14.62
CA LYS A 59 4.03 26.53 15.32
C LYS A 59 2.76 26.24 14.53
N PRO A 60 1.67 25.80 15.18
CA PRO A 60 0.38 25.66 14.53
C PRO A 60 -0.01 27.00 13.88
N GLY A 61 -0.13 27.02 12.55
CA GLY A 61 -0.44 28.21 11.77
C GLY A 61 0.65 28.66 10.78
N GLU A 62 1.94 28.44 11.04
CA GLU A 62 3.02 28.84 10.11
C GLU A 62 2.98 28.03 8.79
N LEU A 63 2.47 26.80 8.85
CA LEU A 63 2.25 25.97 7.67
C LEU A 63 1.01 26.39 6.85
N ALA A 64 0.03 27.06 7.48
CA ALA A 64 -1.21 27.45 6.82
C ALA A 64 -0.97 28.53 5.77
N ASP A 65 0.06 29.37 5.96
CA ASP A 65 0.45 30.40 5.00
C ASP A 65 1.36 29.86 3.89
N PHE A 66 2.08 28.76 4.14
CA PHE A 66 3.03 28.17 3.20
C PHE A 66 2.36 27.25 2.17
N MET A 67 1.32 26.52 2.60
CA MET A 67 0.62 25.54 1.77
C MET A 67 -0.11 26.14 0.55
N PRO A 68 -0.80 27.30 0.62
CA PRO A 68 -1.52 27.87 -0.51
C PRO A 68 -0.61 28.20 -1.69
N GLU A 69 0.60 28.70 -1.43
CA GLU A 69 1.52 29.07 -2.51
C GLU A 69 2.07 27.83 -3.24
N ILE A 70 2.41 26.77 -2.50
CA ILE A 70 2.87 25.51 -3.08
C ILE A 70 1.74 24.82 -3.84
N TRP A 71 0.54 24.76 -3.27
CA TRP A 71 -0.63 24.20 -3.96
C TRP A 71 -0.95 24.96 -5.25
N SER A 72 -0.89 26.30 -5.21
CA SER A 72 -1.11 27.12 -6.41
C SER A 72 -0.08 26.83 -7.52
N LYS A 73 1.19 26.61 -7.16
CA LYS A 73 2.25 26.24 -8.13
C LYS A 73 2.03 24.84 -8.70
N ILE A 74 1.66 23.87 -7.87
CA ILE A 74 1.35 22.50 -8.31
C ILE A 74 0.13 22.51 -9.24
N GLU A 75 -0.94 23.21 -8.88
CA GLU A 75 -2.14 23.33 -9.71
C GLU A 75 -1.88 24.10 -11.02
N ALA A 76 -1.06 25.15 -10.98
CA ALA A 76 -0.66 25.89 -12.18
C ALA A 76 0.12 25.00 -13.15
N THR A 77 0.98 24.10 -12.65
CA THR A 77 1.69 23.12 -13.49
C THR A 77 0.81 21.95 -13.95
N LYS A 78 -0.22 21.59 -13.18
CA LYS A 78 -1.13 20.50 -13.53
C LYS A 78 -2.15 20.84 -14.59
N LYS A 79 -2.36 22.10 -14.99
CA LYS A 79 -3.24 22.43 -16.12
C LYS A 79 -2.64 21.84 -17.40
N PRO A 80 -3.15 20.69 -17.90
CA PRO A 80 -2.58 20.11 -19.10
C PRO A 80 -2.93 21.04 -20.26
N LYS A 81 -1.93 21.47 -21.04
CA LYS A 81 -2.13 22.24 -22.29
C LYS A 81 -2.95 21.49 -23.37
N PHE A 82 -3.49 20.32 -23.05
CA PHE A 82 -4.28 19.47 -23.95
C PHE A 82 -5.77 19.80 -23.93
N SER A 83 -6.15 21.07 -24.10
CA SER A 83 -7.56 21.49 -24.17
C SER A 83 -8.33 20.90 -25.37
N LYS A 84 -7.63 20.33 -26.36
CA LYS A 84 -8.25 19.68 -27.52
C LYS A 84 -8.19 18.15 -27.52
N LEU A 85 -7.35 17.53 -26.68
CA LEU A 85 -7.21 16.07 -26.64
C LEU A 85 -8.21 15.40 -25.66
N GLY A 86 -8.81 16.17 -24.76
CA GLY A 86 -9.86 15.70 -23.84
C GLY A 86 -11.09 15.10 -24.54
N ARG A 87 -11.39 15.51 -25.78
CA ARG A 87 -12.49 14.92 -26.57
C ARG A 87 -12.21 13.50 -27.09
N LEU A 88 -10.95 13.08 -27.14
CA LEU A 88 -10.56 11.75 -27.63
C LEU A 88 -10.37 10.73 -26.50
N VAL A 89 -10.29 11.18 -25.24
CA VAL A 89 -10.17 10.31 -24.06
C VAL A 89 -11.22 9.17 -24.02
N PRO A 90 -12.53 9.42 -24.23
CA PRO A 90 -13.51 8.33 -24.20
C PRO A 90 -13.33 7.33 -25.36
N ILE A 91 -12.85 7.79 -26.52
CA ILE A 91 -12.60 6.94 -27.70
C ILE A 91 -11.35 6.09 -27.48
N ILE A 92 -10.28 6.67 -26.95
CA ILE A 92 -9.04 5.94 -26.67
C ILE A 92 -9.27 4.90 -25.56
N SER A 93 -10.07 5.23 -24.53
CA SER A 93 -10.45 4.29 -23.47
C SER A 93 -11.20 3.07 -24.03
N THR A 94 -12.23 3.30 -24.84
CA THR A 94 -13.04 2.21 -25.42
C THR A 94 -12.24 1.34 -26.38
N VAL A 95 -11.36 1.93 -27.19
CA VAL A 95 -10.44 1.17 -28.07
C VAL A 95 -9.43 0.36 -27.27
N ALA A 96 -8.89 0.89 -26.17
CA ALA A 96 -7.95 0.16 -25.32
C ALA A 96 -8.60 -1.04 -24.62
N VAL A 97 -9.83 -0.88 -24.10
CA VAL A 97 -10.59 -1.98 -23.49
C VAL A 97 -10.90 -3.07 -24.53
N LEU A 98 -11.35 -2.68 -25.73
CA LEU A 98 -11.59 -3.62 -26.82
C LEU A 98 -10.30 -4.33 -27.25
N ALA A 99 -9.18 -3.62 -27.38
CA ALA A 99 -7.89 -4.23 -27.70
C ALA A 99 -7.47 -5.24 -26.62
N VAL A 100 -7.62 -4.92 -25.34
CA VAL A 100 -7.32 -5.86 -24.25
C VAL A 100 -8.23 -7.11 -24.30
N MET A 101 -9.51 -6.96 -24.66
CA MET A 101 -10.42 -8.10 -24.81
C MET A 101 -10.08 -8.99 -26.00
N PHE A 102 -9.75 -8.42 -27.16
CA PHE A 102 -9.47 -9.18 -28.38
C PHE A 102 -8.04 -9.76 -28.44
N PHE A 103 -7.05 -9.13 -27.78
CA PHE A 103 -5.66 -9.60 -27.74
C PHE A 103 -5.32 -10.45 -26.50
N ARG A 104 -6.27 -10.66 -25.59
CA ARG A 104 -6.10 -11.50 -24.38
C ARG A 104 -5.65 -12.95 -24.61
N PRO A 105 -6.10 -13.69 -25.64
CA PRO A 105 -5.78 -15.12 -25.74
C PRO A 105 -4.31 -15.44 -26.07
N GLY A 106 -3.49 -14.45 -26.46
CA GLY A 106 -2.06 -14.63 -26.72
C GLY A 106 -1.12 -14.31 -25.56
N LEU A 107 -1.58 -13.61 -24.52
CA LEU A 107 -0.71 -13.10 -23.44
C LEU A 107 -0.64 -14.04 -22.23
N GLN A 108 -1.56 -14.99 -22.06
CA GLN A 108 -1.55 -15.91 -20.91
C GLN A 108 -0.40 -16.93 -20.97
N SER A 109 0.09 -17.29 -22.16
CA SER A 109 1.24 -18.19 -22.31
C SER A 109 2.59 -17.50 -22.12
N PHE A 110 2.66 -16.18 -22.17
CA PHE A 110 3.91 -15.42 -22.06
C PHE A 110 4.31 -15.12 -20.61
N TRP A 111 3.35 -14.95 -19.70
CA TRP A 111 3.64 -14.63 -18.29
C TRP A 111 3.90 -15.85 -17.39
N VAL A 112 3.68 -17.08 -17.88
CA VAL A 112 3.79 -18.32 -17.06
C VAL A 112 5.13 -19.04 -17.24
N THR A 113 5.88 -18.79 -18.31
CA THR A 113 7.10 -19.56 -18.62
C THR A 113 8.40 -19.02 -18.05
N GLU A 114 8.43 -17.80 -17.50
CA GLU A 114 9.67 -17.18 -17.02
C GLU A 114 9.83 -17.16 -15.48
N ARG A 115 8.89 -17.79 -14.74
CA ARG A 115 8.91 -17.81 -13.26
C ARG A 115 9.01 -19.21 -12.62
N ASN A 116 9.36 -20.23 -13.41
CA ASN A 116 9.54 -21.61 -12.93
C ASN A 116 11.02 -22.01 -12.80
N GLY A 117 11.85 -21.10 -12.32
CA GLY A 117 13.15 -21.41 -11.75
C GLY A 117 13.06 -21.40 -10.23
N ASP A 118 12.95 -22.57 -9.61
CA ASP A 118 13.40 -22.85 -8.25
C ASP A 118 12.53 -22.43 -7.03
N TYR A 119 11.21 -22.73 -7.06
CA TYR A 119 10.36 -22.77 -5.85
C TYR A 119 9.79 -24.18 -5.56
N GLY A 120 10.58 -25.22 -5.82
CA GLY A 120 10.24 -26.58 -5.45
C GLY A 120 10.48 -26.88 -3.97
N ARG A 121 9.82 -26.17 -3.02
CA ARG A 121 9.77 -26.66 -1.61
C ARG A 121 8.70 -26.11 -0.64
N THR A 122 7.63 -25.44 -1.08
CA THR A 122 6.57 -25.00 -0.14
C THR A 122 5.14 -25.34 -0.58
N ALA A 123 4.97 -26.30 -1.49
CA ALA A 123 3.64 -26.78 -1.91
C ALA A 123 2.94 -27.71 -0.90
N ALA A 124 3.13 -27.53 0.41
CA ALA A 124 2.49 -28.36 1.44
C ALA A 124 1.76 -27.60 2.55
N VAL A 125 1.79 -26.26 2.60
CA VAL A 125 1.01 -25.50 3.59
C VAL A 125 0.56 -24.16 3.00
N TYR A 126 -0.38 -24.18 2.06
CA TYR A 126 -1.26 -23.04 1.80
C TYR A 126 -2.54 -23.55 1.13
N ASP A 127 -3.41 -24.11 1.96
CA ASP A 127 -4.79 -24.43 1.57
C ASP A 127 -5.57 -23.11 1.47
N SER A 128 -5.63 -22.56 0.26
CA SER A 128 -6.29 -21.29 -0.06
C SER A 128 -7.82 -21.40 -0.15
N THR A 129 -8.46 -22.28 0.62
CA THR A 129 -9.90 -22.57 0.45
C THR A 129 -10.81 -22.17 1.63
N GLN A 130 -10.42 -21.23 2.49
CA GLN A 130 -11.33 -20.74 3.55
C GLN A 130 -11.36 -19.22 3.82
N TYR A 131 -11.12 -18.37 2.82
CA TYR A 131 -11.66 -17.00 2.87
C TYR A 131 -13.04 -17.00 2.20
N ASN A 132 -14.04 -17.43 2.97
CA ASN A 132 -15.45 -17.37 2.59
C ASN A 132 -15.88 -15.88 2.50
N GLN A 133 -16.71 -15.53 1.51
CA GLN A 133 -17.38 -14.23 1.37
C GLN A 133 -17.97 -13.70 2.69
N LYS A 134 -18.42 -14.61 3.58
CA LYS A 134 -18.88 -14.27 4.94
C LYS A 134 -17.80 -13.65 5.83
N THR A 135 -16.55 -14.09 5.71
CA THR A 135 -15.42 -13.56 6.50
C THR A 135 -15.10 -12.13 6.06
N TYR A 136 -15.10 -11.87 4.76
CA TYR A 136 -14.89 -10.52 4.20
C TYR A 136 -16.00 -9.54 4.60
N LEU A 137 -17.27 -9.95 4.44
CA LEU A 137 -18.41 -9.15 4.90
C LEU A 137 -18.43 -8.96 6.42
N GLY A 138 -17.92 -9.93 7.18
CA GLY A 138 -17.71 -9.81 8.62
C GLY A 138 -16.69 -8.74 8.99
N LEU A 139 -15.58 -8.67 8.25
CA LEU A 139 -14.49 -7.72 8.46
C LEU A 139 -14.90 -6.29 8.07
N LEU A 140 -15.62 -6.14 6.94
CA LEU A 140 -16.24 -4.87 6.59
C LEU A 140 -17.30 -4.45 7.62
N ARG A 141 -18.13 -5.39 8.09
CA ARG A 141 -19.14 -5.08 9.10
C ARG A 141 -18.48 -4.67 10.42
N SER A 142 -17.35 -5.26 10.83
CA SER A 142 -16.63 -4.85 12.05
C SER A 142 -15.87 -3.54 11.92
N LEU A 143 -15.40 -3.19 10.71
CA LEU A 143 -14.81 -1.89 10.42
C LEU A 143 -15.84 -0.74 10.49
N PHE A 144 -17.11 -1.03 10.16
CA PHE A 144 -18.19 -0.04 10.08
C PHE A 144 -19.31 -0.23 11.12
N ALA A 145 -19.11 -1.10 12.11
CA ALA A 145 -19.97 -1.27 13.27
C ALA A 145 -19.04 -1.18 14.48
N ASP A 146 -18.94 0.02 15.03
CA ASP A 146 -18.08 0.31 16.16
C ASP A 146 -18.49 -0.51 17.41
N GLU A 147 -17.52 -0.73 18.30
CA GLU A 147 -17.50 -1.45 19.60
C GLU A 147 -16.69 -2.76 19.71
N ASN A 148 -15.86 -3.14 18.73
CA ASN A 148 -14.87 -4.21 18.99
C ASN A 148 -13.44 -3.80 18.63
N ALA A 149 -12.76 -3.21 19.62
CA ALA A 149 -11.37 -2.78 19.54
C ALA A 149 -10.41 -3.86 19.03
N GLN A 150 -10.68 -5.15 19.31
CA GLN A 150 -9.86 -6.26 18.78
C GLN A 150 -9.98 -6.42 17.26
N MET A 151 -11.16 -6.16 16.69
CA MET A 151 -11.35 -6.26 15.24
C MET A 151 -10.76 -5.06 14.51
N LEU A 152 -10.71 -3.89 15.15
CA LEU A 152 -10.02 -2.72 14.64
C LEU A 152 -8.51 -2.97 14.57
N GLU A 153 -7.93 -3.54 15.63
CA GLU A 153 -6.50 -3.87 15.69
C GLU A 153 -6.11 -4.94 14.64
N ILE A 154 -6.98 -5.92 14.38
CA ILE A 154 -6.78 -6.91 13.31
C ILE A 154 -6.87 -6.24 11.94
N ALA A 155 -7.85 -5.36 11.72
CA ALA A 155 -7.99 -4.64 10.46
C ALA A 155 -6.80 -3.73 10.19
N GLU A 156 -6.33 -2.98 11.19
CA GLU A 156 -5.15 -2.13 11.11
C GLU A 156 -3.89 -2.95 10.83
N ARG A 157 -3.71 -4.09 11.50
CA ARG A 157 -2.56 -4.99 11.26
C ARG A 157 -2.56 -5.55 9.84
N GLU A 158 -3.72 -5.91 9.29
CA GLU A 158 -3.87 -6.38 7.90
C GLU A 158 -3.69 -5.24 6.87
N LEU A 159 -4.08 -4.01 7.22
CA LEU A 159 -3.80 -2.81 6.43
C LEU A 159 -2.29 -2.51 6.36
N ASP A 160 -1.60 -2.60 7.51
CA ASP A 160 -0.19 -2.23 7.68
C ASP A 160 0.78 -3.30 7.14
N THR A 161 0.38 -4.58 7.17
CA THR A 161 1.19 -5.71 6.62
C THR A 161 1.15 -5.83 5.10
N GLY A 162 0.48 -4.91 4.41
CA GLY A 162 0.61 -4.72 2.97
C GLY A 162 -0.55 -5.31 2.17
N LEU A 163 -1.60 -4.51 2.03
CA LEU A 163 -2.68 -4.62 1.04
C LEU A 163 -2.21 -4.56 -0.44
N GLY A 164 -0.98 -4.96 -0.75
CA GLY A 164 -0.49 -5.09 -2.12
C GLY A 164 -1.19 -6.20 -2.91
N VAL A 165 -1.83 -7.17 -2.23
CA VAL A 165 -2.50 -8.31 -2.87
C VAL A 165 -4.00 -8.08 -3.06
N ILE A 166 -4.68 -7.39 -2.13
CA ILE A 166 -6.15 -7.20 -2.19
C ILE A 166 -6.57 -6.18 -3.26
N PHE A 167 -5.73 -5.18 -3.55
CA PHE A 167 -5.99 -4.23 -4.65
C PHE A 167 -5.48 -4.71 -6.02
N SER A 168 -5.05 -5.97 -6.15
CA SER A 168 -4.70 -6.55 -7.44
C SER A 168 -5.96 -7.04 -8.16
N GLY A 169 -6.54 -6.17 -9.00
CA GLY A 169 -7.48 -6.51 -10.07
C GLY A 169 -8.89 -7.02 -9.71
N SER A 170 -9.14 -7.67 -8.56
CA SER A 170 -10.48 -8.17 -8.21
C SER A 170 -11.39 -7.08 -7.66
N PHE A 171 -10.86 -6.17 -6.84
CA PHE A 171 -11.65 -5.10 -6.20
C PHE A 171 -12.28 -4.14 -7.22
N ILE A 172 -11.58 -3.82 -8.31
CA ILE A 172 -12.12 -2.97 -9.39
C ILE A 172 -13.25 -3.70 -10.15
N ASN A 173 -13.08 -5.01 -10.40
CA ASN A 173 -14.13 -5.81 -11.04
C ASN A 173 -15.34 -6.03 -10.12
N GLU A 174 -15.15 -6.05 -8.79
CA GLU A 174 -16.26 -6.15 -7.84
C GLU A 174 -17.00 -4.81 -7.70
N LEU A 175 -16.29 -3.68 -7.69
CA LEU A 175 -16.91 -2.33 -7.75
C LEU A 175 -17.78 -2.12 -8.99
N ASP A 176 -17.36 -2.65 -10.15
CA ASP A 176 -18.15 -2.60 -11.40
C ASP A 176 -19.43 -3.48 -11.36
N ASN A 177 -19.52 -4.41 -10.39
CA ASN A 177 -20.67 -5.30 -10.20
C ASN A 177 -21.57 -4.88 -9.02
N PHE A 178 -21.30 -3.75 -8.36
CA PHE A 178 -22.23 -3.23 -7.37
C PHE A 178 -23.52 -2.78 -8.07
N THR A 179 -24.65 -3.27 -7.57
CA THR A 179 -25.95 -2.74 -7.97
C THR A 179 -26.08 -1.29 -7.52
N ASP A 180 -26.90 -0.50 -8.21
CA ASP A 180 -27.18 0.88 -7.84
C ASP A 180 -27.64 0.99 -6.38
N GLU A 181 -28.42 0.00 -5.90
CA GLU A 181 -28.84 -0.12 -4.50
C GLU A 181 -27.67 -0.28 -3.51
N GLY A 182 -26.61 -1.02 -3.90
CA GLY A 182 -25.41 -1.19 -3.08
C GLY A 182 -24.59 0.08 -2.96
N LEU A 183 -24.51 0.87 -4.05
CA LEU A 183 -23.85 2.17 -4.05
C LEU A 183 -24.64 3.21 -3.25
N GLU A 184 -25.96 3.18 -3.34
CA GLU A 184 -26.85 4.08 -2.57
C GLU A 184 -26.77 3.79 -1.07
N ALA A 185 -26.72 2.52 -0.67
CA ALA A 185 -26.53 2.12 0.74
C ALA A 185 -25.18 2.58 1.31
N ILE A 186 -24.10 2.53 0.53
CA ILE A 186 -22.78 3.04 0.94
C ILE A 186 -22.82 4.57 1.09
N ASN A 187 -23.41 5.27 0.13
CA ASN A 187 -23.53 6.73 0.17
C ASN A 187 -24.39 7.21 1.34
N GLN A 188 -25.50 6.53 1.62
CA GLN A 188 -26.35 6.82 2.76
C GLN A 188 -25.56 6.69 4.07
N LYS A 189 -24.82 5.59 4.24
CA LYS A 189 -24.04 5.35 5.45
C LYS A 189 -22.89 6.35 5.63
N LEU A 190 -22.25 6.78 4.54
CA LEU A 190 -21.26 7.87 4.57
C LEU A 190 -21.88 9.22 4.95
N SER A 191 -23.11 9.50 4.51
CA SER A 191 -23.83 10.73 4.87
C SER A 191 -24.24 10.76 6.35
N GLU A 192 -24.63 9.62 6.90
CA GLU A 192 -24.94 9.46 8.33
C GLU A 192 -23.70 9.70 9.19
N LEU A 193 -22.55 9.13 8.82
CA LEU A 193 -21.28 9.33 9.53
C LEU A 193 -20.80 10.78 9.51
N ARG A 194 -20.95 11.48 8.38
CA ARG A 194 -20.62 12.92 8.28
C ARG A 194 -21.57 13.80 9.10
N GLY A 195 -22.80 13.37 9.32
CA GLY A 195 -23.78 14.08 10.15
C GLY A 195 -23.54 13.91 11.65
N THR A 196 -22.81 12.88 12.06
CA THR A 196 -22.49 12.57 13.46
C THR A 196 -21.19 13.19 13.97
N GLU A 197 -20.35 13.76 13.10
CA GLU A 197 -19.14 14.52 13.48
C GLU A 197 -19.44 15.99 13.80
N GLY A 198 -20.48 16.23 14.61
CA GLY A 198 -20.85 17.54 15.17
C GLY A 198 -20.43 17.69 16.62
#